data_AF-A0A6J6L416-F1
#
_entry.id   AF-A0A6J6L416-F1
#
_cell.length_a   1.000
_cell.length_b   1.000
_cell.length_c   1.000
_cell.angle_alpha   90.00
_cell.angle_beta   90.00
_cell.angle_gamma   90.00
#
_symmetry.space_group_name_H-M   'P 1'
#
loop_
_entity.id
_entity.type
_entity.pdbx_description
1 polymer ?
#
loop_
_entity_poly.entity_id
_entity_poly.type
_entity_poly.pdbx_seq_one_letter_code
_entity_poly.pdbx_strand_id
1 'polypeptide(L)'
;MLLAELEIFHSRPIAPTRRLSLGHMYLPIDPAPGFGGLLLGAIVAEHMREVDEDLHVDIQRLLTEIERGSRVVQPRLRHRFQVDRHGLSYSTHRLVGVGDTVEFELTSHGTALQQVLGAVYALERLEDSVRQQMIPVIRRASTWRGPIGPSFIAYIAGSNVSSVSALADPRAWALDVLGFPGGTITISKRDIMSRYRESLRRVHPDHGGDERHASKAINDITEARRVLLETL
;
A
#
# COMPACT_ATOMS: atom_id res chain seq x y z
N MET A 1 -5.48 -14.23 7.10
CA MET A 1 -5.05 -13.39 8.25
C MET A 1 -5.31 -11.93 7.90
N LEU A 2 -5.89 -11.11 8.79
CA LEU A 2 -6.10 -9.69 8.50
C LEU A 2 -4.76 -8.92 8.53
N LEU A 3 -4.46 -8.18 7.46
CA LEU A 3 -3.21 -7.40 7.32
C LEU A 3 -3.46 -5.89 7.40
N ALA A 4 -4.59 -5.42 6.86
CA ALA A 4 -5.06 -4.05 6.99
C ALA A 4 -6.58 -4.00 6.83
N GLU A 5 -7.23 -3.02 7.44
CA GLU A 5 -8.67 -2.77 7.31
C GLU A 5 -8.99 -1.27 7.38
N LEU A 6 -9.93 -0.84 6.55
CA LEU A 6 -10.52 0.49 6.63
C LEU A 6 -12.04 0.40 6.45
N GLU A 7 -12.77 1.00 7.38
CA GLU A 7 -14.20 1.26 7.24
C GLU A 7 -14.47 2.72 6.88
N ILE A 8 -15.30 2.92 5.86
CA ILE A 8 -15.73 4.24 5.39
C ILE A 8 -17.23 4.33 5.56
N PHE A 9 -17.68 5.19 6.46
CA PHE A 9 -19.09 5.51 6.65
C PHE A 9 -19.49 6.66 5.75
N HIS A 10 -20.60 6.51 5.05
CA HIS A 10 -21.05 7.50 4.07
C HIS A 10 -22.57 7.58 4.01
N SER A 11 -23.07 8.74 3.58
CA SER A 11 -24.47 8.85 3.20
C SER A 11 -24.79 7.86 2.07
N ARG A 12 -26.00 7.27 2.10
CA ARG A 12 -26.50 6.46 0.98
C ARG A 12 -26.54 7.31 -0.30
N PRO A 13 -26.22 6.76 -1.49
CA PRO A 13 -26.16 7.54 -2.73
C PRO A 13 -27.41 8.37 -3.04
N ILE A 14 -28.60 7.87 -2.66
CA ILE A 14 -29.90 8.55 -2.88
C ILE A 14 -30.25 9.59 -1.79
N ALA A 15 -29.48 9.67 -0.71
CA ALA A 15 -29.78 10.60 0.39
C ALA A 15 -29.42 12.04 -0.01
N PRO A 16 -30.20 13.04 0.43
CA PRO A 16 -29.93 14.45 0.10
C PRO A 16 -28.65 15.00 0.78
N THR A 17 -28.18 14.32 1.82
CA THR A 17 -26.97 14.72 2.57
C THR A 17 -25.73 14.02 2.02
N ARG A 18 -24.59 14.70 1.98
CA ARG A 18 -23.29 14.14 1.60
C ARG A 18 -22.34 14.11 2.80
N ARG A 19 -22.48 13.08 3.63
CA ARG A 19 -21.73 12.93 4.88
C ARG A 19 -20.70 11.81 4.73
N LEU A 20 -19.53 12.00 5.34
CA LEU A 20 -18.46 11.00 5.45
C LEU A 20 -17.98 10.93 6.89
N SER A 21 -17.62 9.73 7.33
CA SER A 21 -16.93 9.45 8.58
C SER A 21 -16.02 8.25 8.39
N LEU A 22 -14.95 8.14 9.17
CA LEU A 22 -14.16 6.90 9.22
C LEU A 22 -14.68 6.00 10.34
N GLY A 23 -14.60 4.69 10.11
CA GLY A 23 -14.95 3.63 11.04
C GLY A 23 -13.73 3.07 11.75
N HIS A 24 -13.66 1.74 11.85
CA HIS A 24 -12.44 1.04 12.23
C HIS A 24 -11.30 1.33 11.24
N MET A 25 -10.10 1.51 11.79
CA MET A 25 -8.88 1.81 11.05
C MET A 25 -7.74 0.96 11.61
N TYR A 26 -7.30 -0.02 10.82
CA TYR A 26 -6.11 -0.80 11.08
C TYR A 26 -5.20 -0.71 9.85
N LEU A 27 -4.24 0.22 9.88
CA LEU A 27 -3.40 0.57 8.74
C LEU A 27 -1.91 0.51 9.13
N PRO A 28 -1.28 -0.69 9.18
CA PRO A 28 0.16 -0.80 9.40
C PRO A 28 0.93 -0.23 8.20
N ILE A 29 1.64 0.88 8.40
CA ILE A 29 2.36 1.56 7.32
C ILE A 29 3.87 1.34 7.38
N ASP A 30 4.47 1.17 8.56
CA ASP A 30 5.93 1.10 8.71
C ASP A 30 6.45 -0.32 8.44
N PRO A 31 7.41 -0.52 7.51
CA PRO A 31 8.00 0.48 6.61
C PRO A 31 7.11 0.83 5.41
N ALA A 32 7.09 2.11 5.03
CA ALA A 32 6.22 2.61 3.98
C ALA A 32 6.47 1.90 2.62
N PRO A 33 5.43 1.49 1.88
CA PRO A 33 4.01 1.80 2.12
C PRO A 33 3.29 0.89 3.12
N GLY A 34 3.89 -0.23 3.54
CA GLY A 34 3.26 -1.23 4.41
C GLY A 34 1.92 -1.77 3.87
N PHE A 35 1.25 -2.61 4.67
CA PHE A 35 -0.06 -3.16 4.31
C PHE A 35 -1.16 -2.10 4.24
N GLY A 36 -1.13 -1.12 5.13
CA GLY A 36 -2.09 -0.01 5.15
C GLY A 36 -1.95 0.89 3.93
N GLY A 37 -0.73 1.18 3.47
CA GLY A 37 -0.53 2.01 2.28
C GLY A 37 -0.88 1.29 0.99
N LEU A 38 -0.64 -0.03 0.93
CA LEU A 38 -1.16 -0.88 -0.14
C LEU A 38 -2.69 -0.85 -0.19
N LEU A 39 -3.36 -0.99 0.96
CA LEU A 39 -4.81 -0.94 1.04
C LEU A 39 -5.37 0.43 0.62
N LEU A 40 -4.82 1.53 1.16
CA LEU A 40 -5.24 2.89 0.78
C LEU A 40 -5.02 3.14 -0.72
N GLY A 41 -3.88 2.71 -1.26
CA GLY A 41 -3.58 2.78 -2.67
C GLY A 41 -4.60 2.00 -3.50
N ALA A 42 -4.97 0.78 -3.08
CA ALA A 42 -5.92 -0.06 -3.80
C ALA A 42 -7.32 0.55 -3.83
N ILE A 43 -7.81 1.09 -2.70
CA ILE A 43 -9.10 1.79 -2.63
C ILE A 43 -9.11 2.97 -3.61
N VAL A 44 -8.02 3.76 -3.64
CA VAL A 44 -7.91 4.89 -4.58
C VAL A 44 -7.85 4.40 -6.02
N ALA A 45 -7.02 3.42 -6.34
CA ALA A 45 -6.85 2.90 -7.69
C ALA A 45 -8.16 2.30 -8.27
N GLU A 46 -8.88 1.54 -7.44
CA GLU A 46 -10.16 0.91 -7.82
C GLU A 46 -11.22 1.98 -8.15
N HIS A 47 -11.41 2.93 -7.23
CA HIS A 47 -12.53 3.87 -7.33
C HIS A 47 -12.22 5.12 -8.16
N MET A 48 -10.96 5.55 -8.28
CA MET A 48 -10.62 6.81 -8.99
C MET A 48 -11.07 6.80 -10.46
N ARG A 49 -11.19 5.62 -11.08
CA ARG A 49 -11.63 5.45 -12.47
C ARG A 49 -13.09 5.82 -12.71
N GLU A 50 -13.90 5.71 -11.67
CA GLU A 50 -15.34 6.03 -11.70
C GLU A 50 -15.63 7.44 -11.16
N VAL A 51 -14.60 8.12 -10.65
CA VAL A 51 -14.71 9.53 -10.25
C VAL A 51 -14.64 10.40 -11.50
N ASP A 52 -15.61 11.32 -11.60
CA ASP A 52 -15.64 12.38 -12.60
C ASP A 52 -14.28 13.09 -12.72
N GLU A 53 -13.74 13.15 -13.94
CA GLU A 53 -12.41 13.70 -14.23
C GLU A 53 -12.27 15.17 -13.80
N ASP A 54 -13.37 15.94 -13.85
CA ASP A 54 -13.40 17.32 -13.38
C ASP A 54 -13.04 17.45 -11.89
N LEU A 55 -13.31 16.40 -11.10
CA LEU A 55 -13.01 16.36 -9.68
C LEU A 55 -11.58 15.91 -9.37
N HIS A 56 -10.84 15.38 -10.35
CA HIS A 56 -9.48 14.87 -10.13
C HIS A 56 -8.54 15.99 -9.70
N VAL A 57 -8.66 17.17 -10.30
CA VAL A 57 -7.86 18.35 -9.93
C VAL A 57 -8.09 18.74 -8.47
N ASP A 58 -9.34 18.71 -8.00
CA ASP A 58 -9.68 19.06 -6.63
C ASP A 58 -9.25 17.98 -5.61
N ILE A 59 -9.21 16.71 -6.01
CA ILE A 59 -8.60 15.62 -5.23
C ILE A 59 -7.09 15.83 -5.11
N GLN A 60 -6.40 16.19 -6.20
CA GLN A 60 -4.96 16.48 -6.17
C GLN A 60 -4.65 17.71 -5.31
N ARG A 61 -5.50 18.73 -5.33
CA ARG A 61 -5.41 19.88 -4.41
C ARG A 61 -5.57 19.46 -2.95
N LEU A 62 -6.55 18.59 -2.65
CA LEU A 62 -6.76 18.07 -1.30
C LEU A 62 -5.56 17.27 -0.80
N LEU A 63 -4.99 16.38 -1.63
CA LEU A 63 -3.76 15.65 -1.29
C LEU A 63 -2.61 16.63 -0.97
N THR A 64 -2.46 17.71 -1.75
CA THR A 64 -1.43 18.74 -1.51
C THR A 64 -1.66 19.51 -0.20
N GLU A 65 -2.91 19.81 0.16
CA GLU A 65 -3.25 20.45 1.43
C GLU A 65 -2.89 19.55 2.62
N ILE A 66 -3.23 18.25 2.53
CA ILE A 66 -2.95 17.24 3.55
C ILE A 66 -1.44 16.98 3.68
N GLU A 67 -0.72 16.92 2.57
CA GLU A 67 0.75 16.78 2.52
C GLU A 67 1.45 17.90 3.30
N ARG A 68 0.92 19.13 3.21
CA ARG A 68 1.42 20.30 3.94
C ARG A 68 0.94 20.38 5.40
N GLY A 69 0.14 19.43 5.87
CA GLY A 69 -0.50 19.49 7.19
C GLY A 69 -1.48 20.65 7.34
N SER A 70 -2.00 21.18 6.22
CA SER A 70 -2.97 22.27 6.26
C SER A 70 -4.32 21.78 6.76
N ARG A 71 -5.04 22.62 7.51
CA ARG A 71 -6.40 22.32 7.92
C ARG A 71 -7.32 22.21 6.70
N VAL A 72 -7.91 21.05 6.48
CA VAL A 72 -8.91 20.83 5.43
C VAL A 72 -10.23 21.49 5.81
N VAL A 73 -10.61 22.56 5.10
CA VAL A 73 -11.90 23.24 5.28
C VAL A 73 -13.04 22.34 4.78
N GLN A 74 -14.12 22.27 5.57
CA GLN A 74 -15.29 21.44 5.28
C GLN A 74 -16.50 22.31 4.90
N PRO A 75 -17.37 21.88 3.97
CA PRO A 75 -17.30 20.61 3.23
C PRO A 75 -16.24 20.63 2.12
N ARG A 76 -15.65 19.47 1.80
CA ARG A 76 -14.69 19.32 0.70
C ARG A 76 -15.26 18.40 -0.39
N LEU A 77 -15.12 18.80 -1.66
CA LEU A 77 -15.67 18.03 -2.79
C LEU A 77 -17.16 17.71 -2.60
N ARG A 78 -17.91 18.70 -2.06
CA ARG A 78 -19.34 18.60 -1.68
C ARG A 78 -19.67 17.61 -0.56
N HIS A 79 -18.67 16.99 0.08
CA HIS A 79 -18.85 16.06 1.19
C HIS A 79 -18.39 16.69 2.50
N ARG A 80 -19.19 16.51 3.54
CA ARG A 80 -18.86 16.94 4.90
C ARG A 80 -18.31 15.76 5.69
N PHE A 81 -17.07 15.88 6.13
CA PHE A 81 -16.49 14.97 7.11
C PHE A 81 -17.05 15.23 8.51
N GLN A 82 -17.41 14.18 9.25
CA GLN A 82 -17.97 14.26 10.61
C GLN A 82 -17.61 13.02 11.44
N VAL A 83 -17.78 13.10 12.76
CA VAL A 83 -17.55 11.98 13.69
C VAL A 83 -18.81 11.12 13.86
N ASP A 84 -19.99 11.74 13.86
CA ASP A 84 -21.26 11.02 13.99
C ASP A 84 -21.53 10.13 12.77
N ARG A 85 -21.94 8.88 13.05
CA ARG A 85 -22.24 7.85 12.07
C ARG A 85 -23.72 7.52 11.99
N HIS A 86 -24.58 8.16 12.79
CA HIS A 86 -25.99 7.84 12.83
C HIS A 86 -26.68 8.05 11.46
N GLY A 87 -27.34 6.99 11.00
CA GLY A 87 -28.03 6.96 9.71
C GLY A 87 -27.09 6.97 8.49
N LEU A 88 -25.80 6.68 8.67
CA LEU A 88 -24.86 6.41 7.57
C LEU A 88 -24.88 4.92 7.21
N SER A 89 -24.62 4.62 5.95
CA SER A 89 -24.16 3.29 5.51
C SER A 89 -22.66 3.19 5.72
N TYR A 90 -22.08 2.01 5.57
CA TYR A 90 -20.64 1.83 5.58
C TYR A 90 -20.17 0.96 4.42
N SER A 91 -18.89 1.06 4.12
CA SER A 91 -18.11 0.23 3.19
C SER A 91 -16.88 -0.28 3.94
N THR A 92 -16.46 -1.50 3.67
CA THR A 92 -15.32 -2.14 4.36
C THR A 92 -14.32 -2.63 3.33
N HIS A 93 -13.07 -2.22 3.51
CA HIS A 93 -11.95 -2.57 2.65
C HIS A 93 -10.89 -3.28 3.47
N ARG A 94 -10.42 -4.44 3.00
CA ARG A 94 -9.42 -5.25 3.70
C ARG A 94 -8.29 -5.66 2.78
N LEU A 95 -7.12 -5.82 3.38
CA LEU A 95 -6.04 -6.61 2.84
C LEU A 95 -5.89 -7.84 3.72
N VAL A 96 -5.98 -9.03 3.12
CA VAL A 96 -5.90 -10.30 3.84
C VAL A 96 -4.74 -11.14 3.30
N GLY A 97 -3.99 -11.76 4.20
CA GLY A 97 -2.96 -12.74 3.87
C GLY A 97 -3.57 -14.13 3.70
N VAL A 98 -3.27 -14.77 2.57
CA VAL A 98 -3.67 -16.12 2.19
C VAL A 98 -2.40 -16.92 1.87
N GLY A 99 -1.93 -17.72 2.83
CA GLY A 99 -0.60 -18.33 2.72
C GLY A 99 0.50 -17.26 2.68
N ASP A 100 1.31 -17.27 1.62
CA ASP A 100 2.36 -16.28 1.36
C ASP A 100 1.94 -15.19 0.35
N THR A 101 0.67 -15.15 -0.04
CA THR A 101 0.11 -14.10 -0.92
C THR A 101 -0.86 -13.20 -0.16
N VAL A 102 -1.21 -12.08 -0.78
CA VAL A 102 -2.22 -11.16 -0.25
C VAL A 102 -3.38 -11.01 -1.22
N GLU A 103 -4.57 -10.79 -0.69
CA GLU A 103 -5.80 -10.55 -1.44
C GLU A 103 -6.49 -9.27 -0.93
N PHE A 104 -7.05 -8.50 -1.86
CA PHE A 104 -7.80 -7.29 -1.55
C PHE A 104 -9.30 -7.61 -1.54
N GLU A 105 -9.97 -7.31 -0.44
CA GLU A 105 -11.42 -7.39 -0.32
C GLU A 105 -11.99 -5.96 -0.27
N LEU A 106 -12.39 -5.41 -1.41
CA LEU A 106 -12.89 -4.02 -1.51
C LEU A 106 -14.42 -4.00 -1.62
N THR A 107 -15.12 -3.96 -0.49
CA THR A 107 -16.59 -3.95 -0.46
C THR A 107 -17.11 -2.52 -0.32
N SER A 108 -17.67 -1.99 -1.41
CA SER A 108 -18.25 -0.64 -1.45
C SER A 108 -19.78 -0.65 -1.56
N HIS A 109 -20.42 0.15 -0.72
CA HIS A 109 -21.85 0.48 -0.80
C HIS A 109 -22.11 1.98 -1.10
N GLY A 110 -21.03 2.74 -1.30
CA GLY A 110 -21.04 4.18 -1.55
C GLY A 110 -20.59 4.52 -2.96
N THR A 111 -20.57 5.82 -3.28
CA THR A 111 -20.03 6.30 -4.55
C THR A 111 -18.50 6.21 -4.57
N ALA A 112 -17.91 6.10 -5.76
CA ALA A 112 -16.47 6.09 -5.93
C ALA A 112 -15.77 7.27 -5.23
N LEU A 113 -16.32 8.48 -5.36
CA LEU A 113 -15.78 9.67 -4.71
C LEU A 113 -15.82 9.58 -3.17
N GLN A 114 -16.85 8.94 -2.60
CA GLN A 114 -16.91 8.71 -1.15
C GLN A 114 -15.78 7.80 -0.68
N GLN A 115 -15.45 6.75 -1.45
CA GLN A 115 -14.37 5.83 -1.11
C GLN A 115 -13.00 6.50 -1.23
N VAL A 116 -12.76 7.24 -2.32
CA VAL A 116 -11.52 8.00 -2.51
C VAL A 116 -11.33 9.03 -1.39
N LEU A 117 -12.38 9.80 -1.06
CA LEU A 117 -12.31 10.75 0.05
C LEU A 117 -12.09 10.07 1.40
N GLY A 118 -12.73 8.92 1.66
CA GLY A 118 -12.50 8.14 2.87
C GLY A 118 -11.05 7.69 3.00
N ALA A 119 -10.44 7.18 1.93
CA ALA A 119 -9.02 6.84 1.91
C ALA A 119 -8.11 8.07 2.13
N VAL A 120 -8.42 9.20 1.51
CA VAL A 120 -7.68 10.46 1.70
C VAL A 120 -7.80 11.00 3.12
N TYR A 121 -8.97 10.90 3.75
CA TYR A 121 -9.15 11.27 5.16
C TYR A 121 -8.47 10.27 6.11
N ALA A 122 -8.40 8.99 5.77
CA ALA A 122 -7.62 8.02 6.54
C ALA A 122 -6.12 8.35 6.47
N LEU A 123 -5.62 8.70 5.28
CA LEU A 123 -4.27 9.18 5.06
C LEU A 123 -3.96 10.47 5.86
N GLU A 124 -4.91 11.40 5.93
CA GLU A 124 -4.79 12.64 6.70
C GLU A 124 -4.52 12.41 8.20
N ARG A 125 -4.97 11.28 8.76
CA ARG A 125 -4.80 10.91 10.18
C ARG A 125 -3.49 10.23 10.51
N LEU A 126 -2.69 9.87 9.50
CA LEU A 126 -1.36 9.32 9.74
C LEU A 126 -0.44 10.41 10.28
N GLU A 127 0.61 10.00 10.98
CA GLU A 127 1.68 10.90 11.42
C GLU A 127 2.27 11.67 10.23
N ASP A 128 2.65 12.93 10.44
CA ASP A 128 3.13 13.84 9.41
C ASP A 128 4.25 13.24 8.54
N SER A 129 5.23 12.57 9.17
CA SER A 129 6.36 11.92 8.51
C SER A 129 5.90 10.81 7.55
N VAL A 130 5.05 9.91 8.03
CA VAL A 130 4.46 8.81 7.26
C VAL A 130 3.55 9.34 6.16
N ARG A 131 2.74 10.35 6.47
CA ARG A 131 1.82 10.98 5.52
C ARG A 131 2.56 11.58 4.32
N GLN A 132 3.68 12.26 4.57
CA GLN A 132 4.53 12.81 3.50
C GLN A 132 5.10 11.71 2.59
N GLN A 133 5.50 10.56 3.14
CA GLN A 133 5.97 9.41 2.34
C GLN A 133 4.83 8.77 1.54
N MET A 134 3.62 8.74 2.10
CA MET A 134 2.46 8.09 1.50
C MET A 134 1.77 8.91 0.42
N ILE A 135 1.83 10.25 0.44
CA ILE A 135 1.16 11.08 -0.57
C ILE A 135 1.64 10.76 -2.01
N PRO A 136 2.96 10.68 -2.30
CA PRO A 136 3.44 10.25 -3.62
C PRO A 136 2.95 8.86 -4.02
N VAL A 137 2.84 7.93 -3.06
CA VAL A 137 2.31 6.58 -3.29
C VAL A 137 0.84 6.63 -3.69
N ILE A 138 0.02 7.41 -3.00
CA ILE A 138 -1.40 7.57 -3.32
C ILE A 138 -1.60 8.28 -4.66
N ARG A 139 -0.79 9.31 -4.97
CA ARG A 139 -0.80 9.95 -6.30
C ARG A 139 -0.49 8.93 -7.39
N ARG A 140 0.55 8.11 -7.19
CA ARG A 140 0.91 7.03 -8.13
C ARG A 140 -0.24 6.03 -8.29
N ALA A 141 -0.84 5.57 -7.19
CA ALA A 141 -1.99 4.66 -7.20
C ALA A 141 -3.18 5.21 -8.00
N SER A 142 -3.47 6.51 -7.91
CA SER A 142 -4.56 7.14 -8.66
C SER A 142 -4.41 7.06 -10.19
N THR A 143 -3.19 6.79 -10.68
CA THR A 143 -2.91 6.63 -12.12
C THR A 143 -2.94 5.18 -12.60
N TRP A 144 -3.12 4.22 -11.69
CA TRP A 144 -3.17 2.80 -12.04
C TRP A 144 -4.37 2.48 -12.95
N ARG A 145 -4.13 1.63 -13.95
CA ARG A 145 -5.13 1.21 -14.95
C ARG A 145 -5.28 -0.31 -15.08
N GLY A 146 -4.48 -1.09 -14.35
CA GLY A 146 -4.57 -2.55 -14.34
C GLY A 146 -5.59 -3.08 -13.30
N PRO A 147 -5.70 -4.41 -13.16
CA PRO A 147 -6.42 -5.03 -12.06
C PRO A 147 -5.70 -4.80 -10.72
N ILE A 148 -6.44 -4.84 -9.61
CA ILE A 148 -5.86 -4.84 -8.26
C ILE A 148 -5.35 -6.26 -7.95
N GLY A 149 -4.05 -6.39 -7.68
CA GLY A 149 -3.39 -7.68 -7.49
C GLY A 149 -1.86 -7.57 -7.46
N PRO A 150 -1.11 -8.64 -7.78
CA PRO A 150 0.36 -8.65 -7.67
C PRO A 150 1.07 -7.56 -8.47
N SER A 151 0.61 -7.24 -9.68
CA SER A 151 1.19 -6.18 -10.51
C SER A 151 0.95 -4.78 -9.93
N PHE A 152 -0.20 -4.56 -9.30
CA PHE A 152 -0.51 -3.34 -8.57
C PHE A 152 0.40 -3.19 -7.35
N ILE A 153 0.58 -4.26 -6.56
CA ILE A 153 1.48 -4.27 -5.40
C ILE A 153 2.89 -3.90 -5.85
N ALA A 154 3.39 -4.53 -6.92
CA ALA A 154 4.72 -4.24 -7.43
C ALA A 154 4.88 -2.79 -7.89
N TYR A 155 3.87 -2.26 -8.56
CA TYR A 155 3.84 -0.85 -9.00
C TYR A 155 3.87 0.15 -7.84
N ILE A 156 3.20 -0.17 -6.74
CA ILE A 156 3.14 0.68 -5.55
C ILE A 156 4.38 0.55 -4.67
N ALA A 157 4.76 -0.68 -4.32
CA ALA A 157 5.91 -0.96 -3.47
C ALA A 157 7.25 -0.69 -4.18
N GLY A 158 7.26 -0.61 -5.51
CA GLY A 158 8.47 -0.47 -6.31
C GLY A 158 9.34 -1.74 -6.35
N SER A 159 8.78 -2.87 -5.90
CA SER A 159 9.43 -4.18 -5.84
C SER A 159 8.58 -5.23 -6.54
N ASN A 160 9.18 -6.11 -7.33
CA ASN A 160 8.42 -7.22 -7.96
C ASN A 160 8.09 -8.36 -6.98
N VAL A 161 8.54 -8.26 -5.74
CA VAL A 161 8.25 -9.22 -4.68
C VAL A 161 7.00 -8.79 -3.94
N SER A 162 6.01 -9.68 -3.90
CA SER A 162 4.70 -9.45 -3.27
C SER A 162 4.37 -10.48 -2.18
N SER A 163 5.38 -11.20 -1.68
CA SER A 163 5.17 -12.16 -0.59
C SER A 163 4.77 -11.44 0.70
N VAL A 164 3.96 -12.07 1.53
CA VAL A 164 3.50 -11.49 2.81
C VAL A 164 4.70 -11.12 3.68
N SER A 165 5.72 -11.99 3.74
CA SER A 165 6.95 -11.77 4.50
C SER A 165 7.73 -10.55 4.02
N ALA A 166 7.92 -10.39 2.70
CA ALA A 166 8.63 -9.26 2.13
C ALA A 166 7.91 -7.93 2.36
N LEU A 167 6.57 -7.96 2.39
CA LEU A 167 5.75 -6.78 2.65
C LEU A 167 5.67 -6.42 4.14
N ALA A 168 5.70 -7.42 5.03
CA ALA A 168 5.61 -7.24 6.47
C ALA A 168 6.92 -6.69 7.07
N ASP A 169 8.05 -7.29 6.71
CA ASP A 169 9.38 -6.86 7.12
C ASP A 169 10.37 -7.07 5.96
N PRO A 170 10.48 -6.08 5.06
CA PRO A 170 11.37 -6.16 3.90
C PRO A 170 12.83 -6.44 4.28
N ARG A 171 13.31 -5.88 5.40
CA ARG A 171 14.70 -6.05 5.82
C ARG A 171 14.94 -7.48 6.33
N ALA A 172 14.08 -7.98 7.22
CA ALA A 172 14.21 -9.34 7.72
C ALA A 172 14.07 -10.36 6.59
N TRP A 173 13.12 -10.16 5.68
CA TRP A 173 12.97 -10.97 4.46
C TRP A 173 14.25 -10.95 3.62
N ALA A 174 14.84 -9.77 3.38
CA ALA A 174 16.04 -9.66 2.56
C ALA A 174 17.29 -10.30 3.20
N LEU A 175 17.40 -10.22 4.53
CA LEU A 175 18.44 -10.92 5.30
C LEU A 175 18.31 -12.45 5.14
N ASP A 176 17.09 -12.98 5.26
CA ASP A 176 16.80 -14.40 5.12
C ASP A 176 17.09 -14.90 3.69
N VAL A 177 16.61 -14.18 2.67
CA VAL A 177 16.86 -14.53 1.25
C VAL A 177 18.36 -14.57 0.91
N LEU A 178 19.15 -13.65 1.46
CA LEU A 178 20.61 -13.65 1.27
C LEU A 178 21.36 -14.57 2.24
N GLY A 179 20.66 -15.29 3.12
CA GLY A 179 21.24 -16.28 4.03
C GLY A 179 22.08 -15.66 5.15
N PHE A 180 21.73 -14.45 5.59
CA PHE A 180 22.31 -13.88 6.81
C PHE A 180 21.75 -14.60 8.05
N PRO A 181 22.56 -14.77 9.12
CA PRO A 181 22.05 -15.31 10.38
C PRO A 181 20.91 -14.48 10.95
N GLY A 182 19.94 -15.15 11.59
CA GLY A 182 18.87 -14.47 12.32
C GLY A 182 19.44 -13.52 13.39
N GLY A 183 18.85 -12.33 13.50
CA GLY A 183 19.32 -11.29 14.43
C GLY A 183 20.53 -10.49 13.95
N THR A 184 20.90 -10.58 12.66
CA THR A 184 21.96 -9.73 12.10
C THR A 184 21.54 -8.25 12.14
N ILE A 185 22.23 -7.46 12.98
CA ILE A 185 21.94 -6.02 13.15
C ILE A 185 22.75 -5.18 12.16
N THR A 186 24.06 -5.42 12.09
CA THR A 186 25.00 -4.67 11.26
C THR A 186 25.48 -5.50 10.08
N ILE A 187 25.34 -4.96 8.88
CA ILE A 187 25.86 -5.54 7.63
C ILE A 187 26.67 -4.47 6.90
N SER A 188 27.68 -4.88 6.13
CA SER A 188 28.39 -3.96 5.23
C SER A 188 27.96 -4.19 3.78
N LYS A 189 28.16 -3.18 2.93
CA LYS A 189 28.01 -3.32 1.47
C LYS A 189 28.84 -4.49 0.92
N ARG A 190 30.00 -4.78 1.52
CA ARG A 190 30.86 -5.91 1.12
C ARG A 190 30.18 -7.25 1.40
N ASP A 191 29.55 -7.40 2.56
CA ASP A 191 28.88 -8.64 2.96
C ASP A 191 27.66 -8.90 2.09
N ILE A 192 26.83 -7.88 1.86
CA ILE A 192 25.65 -7.96 0.98
C ILE A 192 26.09 -8.43 -0.42
N MET A 193 27.12 -7.79 -0.99
CA MET A 193 27.59 -8.14 -2.33
C MET A 193 28.28 -9.51 -2.39
N SER A 194 28.87 -9.99 -1.29
CA SER A 194 29.44 -11.34 -1.22
C SER A 194 28.34 -12.39 -1.25
N ARG A 195 27.36 -12.28 -0.34
CA ARG A 195 26.20 -13.17 -0.23
C ARG A 195 25.33 -13.17 -1.48
N TYR A 196 25.11 -12.01 -2.09
CA TYR A 196 24.40 -11.88 -3.35
C TYR A 196 25.03 -12.73 -4.47
N ARG A 197 26.35 -12.64 -4.64
CA ARG A 197 27.06 -13.42 -5.69
C ARG A 197 27.06 -14.92 -5.41
N GLU A 198 27.15 -15.31 -4.15
CA GLU A 198 27.07 -16.70 -3.72
C GLU A 198 25.67 -17.29 -3.97
N SER A 199 24.63 -16.58 -3.53
CA SER A 199 23.24 -16.99 -3.74
C SER A 199 22.87 -17.07 -5.22
N LEU A 200 23.28 -16.08 -6.03
CA LEU A 200 23.07 -16.15 -7.48
C LEU A 200 23.74 -17.36 -8.12
N ARG A 201 25.00 -17.64 -7.80
CA ARG A 201 25.72 -18.79 -8.33
C ARG A 201 25.01 -20.11 -8.01
N ARG A 202 24.44 -20.23 -6.81
CA ARG A 202 23.73 -21.43 -6.35
C ARG A 202 22.40 -21.68 -7.07
N VAL A 203 21.66 -20.64 -7.42
CA VAL A 203 20.32 -20.79 -8.05
C VAL A 203 20.36 -20.77 -9.57
N HIS A 204 21.49 -20.37 -10.17
CA HIS A 204 21.60 -20.25 -11.62
C HIS A 204 21.58 -21.63 -12.31
N PRO A 205 20.77 -21.85 -13.35
CA PRO A 205 20.71 -23.13 -14.08
C PRO A 205 22.07 -23.59 -14.62
N ASP A 206 22.88 -22.68 -15.17
CA ASP A 206 24.24 -22.96 -15.67
C ASP A 206 25.20 -23.51 -14.59
N HIS A 207 24.82 -23.43 -13.31
CA HIS A 207 25.58 -23.95 -12.18
C HIS A 207 24.86 -25.09 -11.44
N GLY A 208 23.85 -25.71 -12.07
CA GLY A 208 23.11 -26.84 -11.52
C GLY A 208 21.90 -26.48 -10.67
N GLY A 209 21.42 -25.22 -10.74
CA GLY A 209 20.18 -24.79 -10.10
C GLY A 209 18.92 -25.36 -10.78
N ASP A 210 17.83 -25.47 -10.03
CA ASP A 210 16.54 -25.93 -10.57
C ASP A 210 15.93 -24.89 -11.51
N GLU A 211 15.93 -25.19 -12.81
CA GLU A 211 15.38 -24.35 -13.88
C GLU A 211 13.95 -23.85 -13.59
N ARG A 212 13.11 -24.65 -12.95
CA ARG A 212 11.70 -24.30 -12.70
C ARG A 212 11.55 -23.20 -11.66
N HIS A 213 12.48 -23.12 -10.71
CA HIS A 213 12.43 -22.16 -9.60
C HIS A 213 13.46 -21.05 -9.72
N ALA A 214 14.46 -21.20 -10.59
CA ALA A 214 15.57 -20.26 -10.76
C ALA A 214 15.09 -18.83 -11.01
N SER A 215 14.09 -18.62 -11.87
CA SER A 215 13.59 -17.29 -12.20
C SER A 215 13.08 -16.53 -10.97
N LYS A 216 12.20 -17.16 -10.18
CA LYS A 216 11.68 -16.55 -8.94
C LYS A 216 12.80 -16.29 -7.94
N ALA A 217 13.67 -17.28 -7.71
CA ALA A 217 14.77 -17.15 -6.77
C ALA A 217 15.75 -16.04 -7.15
N ILE A 218 16.07 -15.88 -8.43
CA ILE A 218 16.95 -14.80 -8.93
C ILE A 218 16.31 -13.43 -8.70
N ASN A 219 15.00 -13.29 -8.93
CA ASN A 219 14.27 -12.06 -8.66
C ASN A 219 14.29 -11.72 -7.16
N ASP A 220 13.98 -12.69 -6.30
CA ASP A 220 14.01 -12.52 -4.84
C ASP A 220 15.40 -12.11 -4.36
N ILE A 221 16.47 -12.77 -4.82
CA ILE A 221 17.86 -12.45 -4.48
C ILE A 221 18.25 -11.04 -4.95
N THR A 222 17.82 -10.65 -6.14
CA THR A 222 18.11 -9.31 -6.70
C THR A 222 17.41 -8.21 -5.92
N GLU A 223 16.16 -8.46 -5.52
CA GLU A 223 15.37 -7.52 -4.73
C GLU A 223 15.87 -7.44 -3.28
N ALA A 224 16.21 -8.56 -2.66
CA ALA A 224 16.82 -8.59 -1.33
C ALA A 224 18.11 -7.76 -1.28
N ARG A 225 18.94 -7.84 -2.32
CA ARG A 225 20.12 -6.97 -2.47
C ARG A 225 19.74 -5.49 -2.50
N ARG A 226 18.71 -5.11 -3.27
CA ARG A 226 18.23 -3.72 -3.36
C ARG A 226 17.80 -3.19 -2.00
N VAL A 227 16.93 -3.93 -1.31
CA VAL A 227 16.40 -3.57 0.01
C VAL A 227 17.51 -3.39 1.04
N LEU A 228 18.47 -4.32 1.13
CA LEU A 228 19.57 -4.16 2.10
C LEU A 228 20.51 -3.00 1.75
N LEU A 229 20.70 -2.67 0.47
CA LEU A 229 21.54 -1.54 0.08
C LEU A 229 20.88 -0.17 0.33
N GLU A 230 19.55 -0.09 0.24
CA GLU A 230 18.78 1.12 0.56
C GLU A 230 18.67 1.38 2.07
N THR A 231 18.95 0.37 2.90
CA THR A 231 18.87 0.44 4.36
C THR A 231 20.23 0.54 5.06
N LEU A 232 21.32 0.72 4.30
CA LEU A 232 22.66 1.05 4.78
C LEU A 232 22.83 2.56 4.99
#